data_AF-A0A943FD63-F1
#
_entry.id   AF-A0A943FD63-F1
#
_cell.length_a   1.000
_cell.length_b   1.000
_cell.length_c   1.000
_cell.angle_alpha   90.00
_cell.angle_beta   90.00
_cell.angle_gamma   90.00
#
_symmetry.space_group_name_H-M   'P 1'
#
loop_
_entity.id
_entity.type
_entity.pdbx_description
1 polymer ?
#
loop_
_entity_poly.entity_id
_entity_poly.type
_entity_poly.pdbx_seq_one_letter_code
_entity_poly.pdbx_strand_id
1 'polypeptide(L)'
;MAAYMRAVAPDNDEAVSRLKRNLRIARREELTARQAQVLRLYFEEEMTMEAVGHALGISKSTVSRTIARAKQRLKRCLRYAL
;
A
#
# COMPACT_ATOMS: atom_id res chain seq x y z
N MET A 1 -23.81 -24.23 15.63
CA MET A 1 -22.85 -23.67 14.64
C MET A 1 -22.46 -22.22 14.97
N ALA A 2 -22.00 -21.93 16.20
CA ALA A 2 -21.57 -20.57 16.61
C ALA A 2 -20.23 -20.57 17.38
N ALA A 3 -19.67 -21.74 17.67
CA ALA A 3 -18.40 -21.89 18.38
C ALA A 3 -17.17 -21.85 17.45
N TYR A 4 -17.35 -22.10 16.15
CA TYR A 4 -16.24 -22.15 15.18
C TYR A 4 -15.65 -20.76 14.85
N MET A 5 -16.42 -19.68 15.04
CA MET A 5 -15.95 -18.31 14.78
C MET A 5 -15.20 -17.66 15.95
N ARG A 6 -15.25 -18.22 17.18
CA ARG A 6 -14.57 -17.62 18.35
C ARG A 6 -13.16 -18.15 18.59
N ALA A 7 -12.80 -19.31 18.03
CA ALA A 7 -11.46 -19.89 18.16
C ALA A 7 -10.46 -19.42 17.08
N VAL A 8 -10.94 -18.79 16.00
CA VAL A 8 -10.12 -18.36 14.83
C VAL A 8 -9.87 -16.84 14.84
N ALA A 9 -10.30 -16.14 15.88
CA ALA A 9 -10.10 -14.70 16.04
C ALA A 9 -8.67 -14.28 16.45
N PRO A 10 -7.97 -14.96 17.39
CA PRO A 10 -6.67 -14.46 17.87
C PRO A 10 -5.57 -14.53 16.80
N ASP A 11 -5.65 -15.51 15.89
CA ASP A 11 -4.66 -15.74 14.83
C ASP A 11 -4.74 -14.66 13.72
N ASN A 12 -5.96 -14.15 13.46
CA ASN A 12 -6.16 -13.08 12.49
C ASN A 12 -5.59 -11.74 12.97
N ASP A 13 -5.69 -11.42 14.26
CA ASP A 13 -5.16 -10.17 14.79
C ASP A 13 -3.64 -10.14 14.75
N GLU A 14 -2.98 -11.26 15.03
CA GLU A 14 -1.52 -11.39 14.90
C GLU A 14 -1.07 -11.35 13.44
N ALA A 15 -1.73 -12.09 12.54
CA ALA A 15 -1.44 -12.08 11.11
C ALA A 15 -1.63 -10.69 10.50
N VAL A 16 -2.71 -9.98 10.85
CA VAL A 16 -2.96 -8.59 10.41
C VAL A 16 -1.91 -7.64 10.98
N SER A 17 -1.49 -7.82 12.23
CA SER A 17 -0.44 -7.01 12.86
C SER A 17 0.92 -7.21 12.19
N ARG A 18 1.29 -8.46 11.87
CA ARG A 18 2.49 -8.80 11.09
C ARG A 18 2.43 -8.21 9.69
N LEU A 19 1.30 -8.33 9.00
CA LEU A 19 1.11 -7.75 7.68
C LEU A 19 1.24 -6.21 7.69
N LYS A 20 0.63 -5.53 8.67
CA LYS A 20 0.75 -4.06 8.83
C LYS A 20 2.20 -3.64 9.08
N ARG A 21 2.92 -4.37 9.95
CA ARG A 21 4.35 -4.13 10.22
C ARG A 21 5.19 -4.30 8.94
N ASN A 22 4.99 -5.40 8.23
CA ASN A 22 5.74 -5.73 7.01
C ASN A 22 5.42 -4.75 5.88
N LEU A 23 4.17 -4.28 5.76
CA LEU A 23 3.78 -3.25 4.81
C LEU A 23 4.48 -1.92 5.10
N ARG A 24 4.61 -1.53 6.38
CA ARG A 24 5.34 -0.31 6.76
C ARG A 24 6.82 -0.40 6.40
N ILE A 25 7.45 -1.55 6.65
CA ILE A 25 8.85 -1.79 6.28
C ILE A 25 8.99 -1.77 4.75
N ALA A 26 8.16 -2.52 4.02
CA ALA A 26 8.19 -2.53 2.56
C ALA A 26 7.95 -1.13 1.97
N ARG A 27 7.06 -0.33 2.55
CA ARG A 27 6.83 1.05 2.08
C ARG A 27 8.07 1.94 2.25
N ARG A 28 8.86 1.72 3.30
CA ARG A 28 10.09 2.47 3.57
C ARG A 28 11.26 2.03 2.70
N GLU A 29 11.46 0.71 2.58
CA GLU A 29 12.66 0.14 1.96
C GLU A 29 12.50 -0.06 0.45
N GLU A 30 11.28 -0.34 -0.03
CA GLU A 30 11.06 -0.81 -1.40
C GLU A 30 10.49 0.25 -2.33
N LEU A 31 9.85 1.30 -1.81
CA LEU A 31 9.33 2.36 -2.67
C LEU A 31 10.38 3.43 -2.89
N THR A 32 10.48 3.89 -4.14
CA THR A 32 11.26 5.10 -4.43
C THR A 32 10.57 6.33 -3.84
N ALA A 33 11.32 7.40 -3.58
CA ALA A 33 10.77 8.65 -3.06
C ALA A 33 9.58 9.15 -3.88
N ARG A 34 9.67 9.06 -5.22
CA ARG A 34 8.56 9.47 -6.11
C ARG A 34 7.34 8.56 -5.98
N GLN A 35 7.52 7.25 -5.82
CA GLN A 35 6.40 6.33 -5.61
C GLN A 35 5.71 6.58 -4.27
N ALA A 36 6.49 6.78 -3.20
CA ALA A 36 5.97 7.09 -1.88
C ALA A 36 5.21 8.43 -1.87
N GLN A 37 5.74 9.45 -2.54
CA GLN A 37 5.10 10.76 -2.69
C GLN A 37 3.75 10.65 -3.42
N VAL A 38 3.71 9.95 -4.56
CA VAL A 38 2.46 9.76 -5.32
C VAL A 38 1.41 8.99 -4.50
N LEU A 39 1.82 7.95 -3.76
CA LEU A 39 0.90 7.21 -2.90
C LEU A 39 0.38 8.07 -1.75
N ARG A 40 1.22 8.91 -1.14
CA ARG A 40 0.80 9.84 -0.09
C ARG A 40 -0.26 10.79 -0.59
N LEU A 41 0.00 11.49 -1.70
CA LEU A 41 -0.94 12.47 -2.26
C LEU A 41 -2.29 11.84 -2.63
N TYR A 42 -2.26 10.62 -3.18
CA TYR A 42 -3.48 9.93 -3.60
C TYR A 42 -4.27 9.28 -2.44
N PHE A 43 -3.60 8.58 -1.52
CA PHE A 43 -4.29 7.79 -0.48
C PHE A 43 -4.40 8.49 0.89
N GLU A 44 -3.50 9.42 1.21
CA GLU A 44 -3.51 10.13 2.50
C GLU A 44 -4.10 11.53 2.37
N GLU A 45 -3.83 12.22 1.25
CA GLU A 45 -4.36 13.56 0.97
C GLU A 45 -5.61 13.51 0.06
N GLU A 46 -6.06 12.31 -0.30
CA GLU A 46 -7.27 12.04 -1.10
C GLU A 46 -7.34 12.81 -2.43
N MET A 47 -6.19 13.20 -2.98
CA MET A 47 -6.13 13.93 -4.25
C MET A 47 -6.50 13.04 -5.43
N THR A 48 -7.22 13.60 -6.40
CA THR A 48 -7.47 12.92 -7.68
C THR A 48 -6.17 12.73 -8.46
N MET A 49 -6.12 11.75 -9.37
CA MET A 49 -4.92 11.50 -10.19
C MET A 49 -4.53 12.73 -11.02
N GLU A 50 -5.51 13.48 -11.49
CA GLU A 50 -5.35 14.76 -12.18
C GLU A 50 -4.70 15.80 -11.27
N ALA A 51 -5.21 15.99 -10.05
CA ALA A 51 -4.66 16.95 -9.09
C ALA A 51 -3.22 16.58 -8.68
N VAL A 52 -2.94 15.28 -8.47
CA VAL A 52 -1.57 14.79 -8.22
C VAL A 52 -0.66 15.08 -9.41
N GLY A 53 -1.15 14.88 -10.63
CA GLY A 53 -0.41 15.16 -11.86
C GLY A 53 -0.03 16.65 -11.94
N HIS A 54 -0.99 17.53 -11.71
CA HIS A 54 -0.77 18.97 -11.69
C HIS A 54 0.22 19.39 -10.59
N ALA A 55 0.05 18.90 -9.36
CA ALA A 55 0.93 19.22 -8.24
C ALA A 55 2.38 18.77 -8.46
N LEU A 56 2.58 17.68 -9.20
CA LEU A 56 3.92 17.10 -9.46
C LEU A 56 4.49 17.46 -10.83
N GLY A 57 3.78 18.23 -11.65
CA GLY A 57 4.18 18.59 -13.02
C GLY A 57 4.27 17.39 -13.98
N ILE A 58 3.44 16.36 -13.79
CA ILE A 58 3.44 15.13 -14.59
C ILE A 58 2.04 14.79 -15.11
N SER A 59 1.97 13.98 -16.16
CA SER A 59 0.67 13.56 -16.71
C SER A 59 -0.07 12.59 -15.77
N LYS A 60 -1.41 12.63 -15.79
CA LYS A 60 -2.29 11.65 -15.11
C LYS A 60 -1.90 10.20 -15.41
N SER A 61 -1.55 9.89 -16.66
CA SER A 61 -1.12 8.54 -17.06
C SER A 61 0.20 8.13 -16.40
N THR A 62 1.07 9.08 -16.07
CA THR A 62 2.30 8.83 -15.31
C THR A 62 1.99 8.58 -13.83
N VAL A 63 1.05 9.32 -13.25
CA VAL A 63 0.56 9.06 -11.88
C VAL A 63 -0.01 7.65 -11.77
N SER A 64 -0.93 7.27 -12.65
CA SER A 64 -1.55 5.94 -12.67
C SER A 64 -0.52 4.81 -12.78
N ARG A 65 0.41 4.90 -13.75
CA ARG A 65 1.50 3.92 -13.90
C ARG A 65 2.41 3.86 -12.68
N THR A 66 2.66 4.99 -12.02
CA THR A 66 3.48 5.04 -10.80
C THR A 66 2.80 4.33 -9.64
N ILE A 67 1.49 4.54 -9.44
CA ILE A 67 0.69 3.84 -8.44
C ILE A 67 0.68 2.33 -8.71
N ALA A 68 0.47 1.92 -9.97
CA ALA A 68 0.45 0.51 -10.35
C ALA A 68 1.80 -0.17 -10.04
N ARG A 69 2.91 0.47 -10.40
CA ARG A 69 4.26 -0.03 -10.10
C ARG A 69 4.53 -0.10 -8.61
N ALA A 70 4.14 0.92 -7.85
CA ALA A 70 4.30 0.93 -6.39
C ALA A 70 3.52 -0.22 -5.73
N LYS A 71 2.26 -0.43 -6.13
CA LYS A 71 1.44 -1.57 -5.67
C LYS A 71 2.06 -2.91 -6.03
N GLN A 72 2.59 -3.07 -7.24
CA GLN A 72 3.26 -4.30 -7.66
C GLN A 72 4.51 -4.60 -6.82
N ARG A 73 5.31 -3.57 -6.48
CA ARG A 73 6.48 -3.72 -5.60
C ARG A 73 6.05 -4.17 -4.21
N LEU A 74 5.09 -3.48 -3.59
CA LEU A 74 4.55 -3.86 -2.29
C LEU A 74 3.99 -5.29 -2.29
N LYS A 75 3.21 -5.66 -3.32
CA LYS A 75 2.67 -7.02 -3.46
C LYS A 75 3.79 -8.07 -3.56
N ARG A 76 4.85 -7.80 -4.31
CA ARG A 76 5.99 -8.72 -4.44
C ARG A 76 6.70 -8.92 -3.10
N CYS A 77 6.92 -7.86 -2.34
CA CYS A 77 7.60 -7.95 -1.04
C CYS A 77 6.73 -8.67 0.00
N LEU A 78 5.42 -8.44 -0.03
CA LEU A 78 4.48 -9.06 0.91
C LEU A 78 4.15 -10.52 0.55
N ARG A 79 4.38 -10.96 -0.69
CA ARG A 79 4.17 -12.35 -1.12
C ARG A 79 4.95 -13.36 -0.28
N TYR A 80 6.11 -12.97 0.24
CA TYR A 80 6.99 -13.84 1.02
C TYR A 80 7.05 -13.45 2.51
N ALA A 81 6.23 -12.48 2.93
CA ALA A 81 6.26 -11.92 4.28
C ALA A 81 5.05 -12.33 5.14
N LEU A 82 4.17 -13.18 4.60
CA LEU A 82 3.03 -13.80 5.28
C LEU A 82 3.42 -15.21 5.73
#